data_AF-T0T4K4-F1
#
_entry.id   AF-T0T4K4-F1
#
_cell.length_a   1.000
_cell.length_b   1.000
_cell.length_c   1.000
_cell.angle_alpha   90.00
_cell.angle_beta   90.00
_cell.angle_gamma   90.00
#
_symmetry.space_group_name_H-M   'P 1'
#
loop_
_entity.id
_entity.type
_entity.pdbx_description
1 polymer ?
#
loop_
_entity_poly.entity_id
_entity_poly.type
_entity_poly.pdbx_seq_one_letter_code
_entity_poly.pdbx_strand_id
1 'polypeptide(L)' 'FKIIDSGEGIPVEKANQIFTPLFTTKDFGKGSGLGLSLSGMLAKKNDALLIYDKQAKHTTFVIKCKIIKSETLKLAA' A
#
# COMPACT_ATOMS: atom_id res chain seq x y z
N PHE A 1 -4.98 1.90 -8.42
CA PHE A 1 -5.62 0.56 -8.43
C PHE A 1 -5.84 0.09 -7.00
N LYS A 2 -6.55 -1.02 -6.79
CA LYS A 2 -6.84 -1.59 -5.45
C LYS A 2 -6.33 -3.02 -5.35
N ILE A 3 -5.91 -3.41 -4.16
CA ILE A 3 -5.60 -4.79 -3.76
C ILE A 3 -6.61 -5.15 -2.66
N ILE A 4 -7.32 -6.25 -2.83
CA ILE A 4 -8.42 -6.68 -1.97
C ILE A 4 -8.21 -8.15 -1.65
N ASP A 5 -8.29 -8.52 -0.37
CA ASP A 5 -8.32 -9.91 0.08
C ASP A 5 -9.56 -10.19 0.93
N SER A 6 -9.88 -11.47 1.08
CA SER A 6 -11.04 -11.98 1.83
C SER A 6 -10.65 -12.58 3.18
N GLY A 7 -9.51 -12.19 3.75
CA GLY A 7 -9.08 -12.61 5.08
C GLY A 7 -9.90 -11.99 6.21
N GLU A 8 -9.46 -12.23 7.45
CA GLU A 8 -10.17 -11.81 8.68
C GLU A 8 -10.20 -10.30 8.92
N GLY A 9 -9.49 -9.51 8.10
CA GLY A 9 -9.39 -8.07 8.29
C GLY A 9 -8.20 -7.66 9.14
N ILE A 10 -8.14 -6.36 9.44
CA ILE A 10 -7.17 -5.77 10.35
C ILE A 10 -7.95 -5.21 11.54
N PRO A 11 -7.66 -5.63 12.79
CA PRO A 11 -8.31 -5.07 13.97
C PRO A 11 -8.11 -3.56 14.07
N VAL A 12 -9.14 -2.84 14.51
CA VAL A 12 -9.19 -1.37 14.51
C VAL A 12 -8.05 -0.76 15.33
N GLU A 13 -7.73 -1.38 16.46
CA GLU A 13 -6.66 -0.98 17.37
C GLU A 13 -5.26 -1.13 16.76
N LYS A 14 -5.09 -2.02 15.77
CA LYS A 14 -3.82 -2.24 15.07
C LYS A 14 -3.68 -1.38 13.81
N ALA A 15 -4.80 -0.86 13.27
CA ALA A 15 -4.82 -0.18 11.98
C ALA A 15 -3.87 1.03 11.87
N ASN A 16 -3.57 1.71 12.98
CA ASN A 16 -2.65 2.84 12.98
C ASN A 16 -1.16 2.43 12.99
N GLN A 17 -0.86 1.17 13.29
CA GLN A 17 0.50 0.65 13.44
C GLN A 17 0.98 -0.13 12.20
N ILE A 18 0.07 -0.51 11.29
CA ILE A 18 0.38 -1.41 10.17
C ILE A 18 1.45 -0.89 9.20
N PHE A 19 1.67 0.43 9.16
CA PHE A 19 2.73 1.06 8.36
C PHE A 19 4.03 1.33 9.14
N THR A 20 4.05 1.06 10.44
CA THR A 20 5.24 1.20 11.28
C THR A 20 6.27 0.14 10.88
N PRO A 21 7.54 0.50 10.63
CA PRO A 21 8.59 -0.47 10.36
C PRO A 21 8.69 -1.53 11.46
N LEU A 22 8.89 -2.79 11.07
CA LEU A 22 9.01 -3.96 11.94
C LEU A 22 7.72 -4.35 12.68
N PHE A 23 6.60 -3.64 12.49
CA PHE A 23 5.32 -4.06 13.04
C PHE A 23 4.82 -5.35 12.36
N THR A 24 4.49 -6.36 13.16
CA THR A 24 3.93 -7.63 12.69
C THR A 24 3.04 -8.24 13.78
N THR A 25 1.97 -8.91 13.36
CA THR A 25 1.14 -9.76 14.24
C THR A 25 1.52 -11.23 14.16
N LYS A 26 2.45 -11.59 13.27
CA LYS A 26 2.97 -12.95 13.14
C LYS A 26 3.93 -13.26 14.28
N ASP A 27 4.03 -14.54 14.63
CA ASP A 27 4.96 -15.03 15.63
C ASP A 27 6.42 -14.69 15.32
N PHE A 28 7.24 -14.76 16.37
CA PHE A 28 8.67 -14.52 16.27
C PHE A 28 9.31 -15.35 15.14
N GLY A 29 10.09 -14.68 14.28
CA GLY A 29 10.74 -15.31 13.13
C GLY A 29 9.84 -15.63 11.93
N LYS A 30 8.52 -15.38 12.01
CA LYS A 30 7.56 -15.65 10.91
C LYS A 30 7.24 -14.43 10.05
N GLY A 31 7.75 -13.25 10.41
CA GLY A 31 7.59 -12.03 9.63
C GLY A 31 8.59 -10.96 10.05
N SER A 32 9.12 -10.24 9.07
CA SER A 32 10.02 -9.10 9.31
C SER A 32 9.28 -7.82 9.70
N GLY A 33 7.98 -7.73 9.42
CA GLY A 33 7.19 -6.51 9.60
C GLY A 33 7.59 -5.34 8.70
N LEU A 34 8.29 -5.61 7.58
CA LEU A 34 8.80 -4.56 6.69
C LEU A 34 7.93 -4.30 5.45
N GLY A 35 7.01 -5.21 5.10
CA GLY A 35 6.28 -5.14 3.83
C GLY A 35 5.53 -3.82 3.64
N LEU A 36 4.58 -3.51 4.53
CA LEU A 36 3.74 -2.32 4.40
C LEU A 36 4.51 -1.00 4.54
N SER A 37 5.49 -0.94 5.44
CA SER A 37 6.33 0.26 5.60
C SER A 37 7.14 0.55 4.33
N LEU A 38 7.77 -0.48 3.74
CA LEU A 38 8.49 -0.36 2.47
C LEU A 38 7.57 0.00 1.31
N SER A 39 6.40 -0.63 1.19
CA SER A 39 5.41 -0.30 0.15
C SER A 39 4.92 1.14 0.27
N GLY A 40 4.68 1.63 1.49
CA GLY A 40 4.30 3.02 1.73
C GLY A 40 5.40 4.00 1.34
N MET A 41 6.65 3.70 1.70
CA MET A 41 7.82 4.51 1.28
C MET A 41 8.00 4.51 -0.23
N LEU A 42 7.84 3.36 -0.90
CA LEU A 42 7.96 3.25 -2.35
C LEU A 42 6.85 4.03 -3.06
N ALA A 43 5.61 3.94 -2.59
CA ALA A 43 4.51 4.73 -3.12
C ALA A 43 4.84 6.23 -3.01
N LYS A 44 5.24 6.69 -1.82
CA LYS A 44 5.62 8.09 -1.60
C LYS A 44 6.77 8.53 -2.51
N LYS A 45 7.79 7.70 -2.70
CA LYS A 45 8.94 7.99 -3.58
C LYS A 45 8.54 8.14 -5.06
N ASN A 46 7.42 7.54 -5.47
CA ASN A 46 6.90 7.59 -6.84
C ASN A 46 5.66 8.51 -6.96
N ASP A 47 5.56 9.56 -6.12
CA ASP A 47 4.44 10.51 -6.11
C ASP A 47 3.06 9.83 -6.04
N ALA A 48 3.00 8.72 -5.31
CA ALA A 48 1.80 7.93 -5.09
C ALA A 48 1.46 7.85 -3.60
N LEU A 49 0.21 7.49 -3.32
CA LEU A 49 -0.33 7.25 -1.99
C LEU A 49 -0.75 5.79 -1.88
N LEU A 50 -0.25 5.10 -0.86
CA LEU A 50 -0.76 3.80 -0.42
C LEU A 50 -1.66 4.02 0.79
N ILE A 51 -2.92 3.60 0.67
CA ILE A 51 -3.98 3.86 1.67
C ILE A 51 -4.59 2.53 2.10
N TYR A 52 -4.74 2.32 3.40
CA TYR A 52 -5.63 1.29 3.94
C TYR A 52 -7.05 1.84 4.06
N ASP A 53 -7.99 1.25 3.33
CA ASP A 53 -9.40 1.65 3.33
C ASP A 53 -10.14 1.03 4.51
N LYS A 54 -10.19 1.75 5.63
CA LYS A 54 -10.84 1.32 6.88
C LYS A 54 -12.36 1.13 6.76
N GLN A 55 -12.99 1.64 5.70
CA GLN A 55 -14.44 1.54 5.49
C GLN A 55 -14.83 0.38 4.57
N ALA A 56 -13.85 -0.25 3.92
CA ALA A 56 -14.11 -1.38 3.04
C ALA A 56 -14.53 -2.63 3.84
N LYS A 57 -15.48 -3.40 3.28
CA LYS A 57 -15.95 -4.67 3.84
C LYS A 57 -14.82 -5.71 3.99
N HIS A 58 -13.84 -5.64 3.10
CA HIS A 58 -12.71 -6.54 2.99
C HIS A 58 -11.41 -5.75 3.16
N THR A 59 -10.34 -6.39 3.62
CA THR A 59 -9.02 -5.73 3.70
C THR A 59 -8.68 -5.16 2.33
N THR A 60 -8.60 -3.84 2.25
CA THR A 60 -8.44 -3.14 0.98
C THR A 60 -7.32 -2.12 1.08
N PHE A 61 -6.30 -2.30 0.25
CA PHE A 61 -5.25 -1.32 0.05
C PHE A 61 -5.42 -0.64 -1.30
N VAL A 62 -5.33 0.69 -1.31
CA VAL A 62 -5.51 1.52 -2.51
C VAL A 62 -4.22 2.24 -2.83
N ILE A 63 -3.72 2.06 -4.06
CA ILE A 63 -2.63 2.88 -4.60
C ILE A 63 -3.25 3.95 -5.50
N LYS A 64 -3.08 5.22 -5.11
CA LYS A 64 -3.45 6.40 -5.89
C LYS A 64 -2.18 7.07 -6.41
N CYS A 65 -2.07 7.23 -7.73
CA CYS A 65 -0.96 7.92 -8.37
C CYS A 65 -1.50 8.83 -9.48
N LYS A 66 -0.69 9.80 -9.90
CA LYS A 66 -1.00 10.61 -11.08
C LYS A 66 -0.80 9.77 -12.34
N ILE A 67 -1.75 9.83 -13.25
CA ILE A 67 -1.57 9.24 -14.59
C ILE A 67 -0.82 10.27 -15.43
N ILE A 68 0.40 9.94 -15.83
CA ILE A 68 1.15 10.72 -16.81
C ILE A 68 0.69 10.26 -18.18
N LYS A 69 0.05 11.16 -18.94
CA LYS A 69 -0.21 10.91 -20.36
C LYS A 69 1.13 11.00 -21.08
N SER A 70 1.51 9.94 -21.79
CA SER A 70 2.66 10.02 -22.70
C SER A 70 2.31 11.02 -23.80
N GLU A 71 3.07 12.11 -23.92
CA GLU A 71 3.10 12.86 -25.17
C GLU A 71 3.75 11.96 -26.23
N THR A 72 3.08 11.78 -27.36
CA THR A 72 3.68 11.12 -28.52
C THR A 72 4.82 12.02 -28.98
N LEU A 73 6.07 11.56 -28.81
CA LEU A 73 7.22 12.14 -29.50
C LEU A 73 6.92 12.07 -31.00
N LYS A 74 6.43 13.17 -31.58
CA LYS A 74 6.50 13.36 -33.03
C LYS A 74 7.98 13.48 -33.34
N LEU A 75 8.60 12.41 -33.82
CA LEU A 75 9.87 12.54 -34.54
C LEU A 75 9.60 13.53 -35.68
N ALA A 76 10.23 14.70 -35.63
CA ALA A 76 10.30 15.59 -36.77
C ALA A 76 11.05 14.83 -37.87
N ALA A 77 10.37 14.67 -39.00
CA ALA A 77 10.95 14.17 -40.25
C ALA A 77 11.87 15.23 -40.88
#